data_AF-A0A9P4K6Z5-F1
#
_entry.id   AF-A0A9P4K6Z5-F1
#
_cell.length_a   1.000
_cell.length_b   1.000
_cell.length_c   1.000
_cell.angle_alpha   90.00
_cell.angle_beta   90.00
_cell.angle_gamma   90.00
#
_symmetry.space_group_name_H-M   'P 1'
#
loop_
_entity.id
_entity.type
_entity.pdbx_description
1 polymer ?
#
loop_
_entity_poly.entity_id
_entity_poly.type
_entity_poly.pdbx_seq_one_letter_code
_entity_poly.pdbx_strand_id
1 'polypeptide(L)' 'ENLWQNSTTVTFRDADKKAVHHFDPTTSERIFACESCDEILFQEGSGGSTLFRTVGSGQMKLPPGIQVRAKGGSAKCL' A
#
# COMPACT_ATOMS: atom_id res chain seq x y z
N GLU A 1 4.97 8.51 14.44
CA GLU A 1 5.49 9.31 13.31
C GLU A 1 5.07 8.65 12.00
N ASN A 2 4.72 9.44 10.98
CA ASN A 2 4.14 8.95 9.72
C ASN A 2 5.13 8.06 8.95
N LEU A 3 4.80 6.77 8.85
CA LEU A 3 5.63 5.68 8.31
C LEU A 3 5.80 5.68 6.78
N TRP A 4 5.15 6.60 6.06
CA TRP A 4 5.22 6.67 4.60
C TRP A 4 6.50 7.35 4.14
N GLN A 5 7.33 6.63 3.41
CA GLN A 5 8.50 7.17 2.73
C GLN A 5 8.11 7.46 1.29
N ASN A 6 8.30 8.68 0.80
CA ASN A 6 7.95 9.08 -0.57
C ASN A 6 9.01 8.65 -1.60
N SER A 7 9.60 7.48 -1.38
CA SER A 7 10.51 6.77 -2.27
C SER A 7 10.41 5.28 -1.96
N THR A 8 10.71 4.44 -2.93
CA THR A 8 10.74 2.99 -2.74
C THR A 8 11.97 2.39 -3.38
N THR A 9 12.53 1.38 -2.72
CA THR A 9 13.65 0.58 -3.24
C THR A 9 13.17 -0.72 -3.87
N VAL A 10 11.85 -0.94 -3.91
CA VAL A 10 11.23 -2.16 -4.46
C VAL A 10 11.21 -2.07 -5.98
N THR A 11 11.67 -3.14 -6.64
CA THR A 11 11.53 -3.28 -8.09
C THR A 11 10.13 -3.76 -8.46
N PHE A 12 9.43 -2.98 -9.27
CA PHE A 12 8.15 -3.36 -9.87
C PHE A 12 8.36 -4.02 -11.23
N ARG A 13 7.47 -4.95 -11.57
CA ARG A 13 7.36 -5.61 -12.87
C ARG A 13 6.00 -5.24 -13.46
N ASP A 14 5.81 -5.49 -14.75
CA ASP A 14 4.54 -5.18 -15.41
C ASP A 14 3.33 -5.88 -14.77
N ALA A 15 3.51 -7.06 -14.20
CA ALA A 15 2.45 -7.79 -13.48
C ALA A 15 1.94 -7.07 -12.22
N ASP A 16 2.74 -6.14 -11.70
CA ASP A 16 2.45 -5.38 -10.49
C ASP A 16 1.72 -4.08 -10.79
N LYS A 17 1.51 -3.76 -12.07
CA LYS A 17 0.75 -2.61 -12.53
C LYS A 17 -0.71 -3.00 -12.69
N LYS A 18 -1.60 -2.31 -11.98
CA LYS A 18 -3.05 -2.55 -12.06
C LYS A 18 -3.82 -1.25 -11.86
N ALA A 19 -5.05 -1.21 -12.38
CA ALA A 19 -5.95 -0.09 -12.14
C ALA A 19 -6.31 0.05 -10.65
N VAL A 20 -6.49 -1.09 -9.97
CA VAL A 20 -6.75 -1.16 -8.52
C VAL A 20 -5.99 -2.35 -7.93
N HIS A 21 -5.32 -2.10 -6.81
CA HIS A 21 -4.65 -3.07 -5.96
C HIS A 21 -5.42 -3.22 -4.67
N HIS A 22 -5.57 -4.47 -4.22
CA HIS A 22 -6.20 -4.81 -2.96
C HIS A 22 -5.27 -5.74 -2.19
N PHE A 23 -4.85 -5.31 -1.00
CA PHE A 23 -4.08 -6.12 -0.07
C PHE A 23 -4.88 -6.32 1.23
N ASP A 24 -5.39 -7.53 1.41
CA ASP A 24 -6.16 -7.92 2.61
C ASP A 24 -5.32 -7.83 3.87
N PRO A 25 -5.91 -7.54 5.04
CA PRO A 25 -5.17 -7.46 6.30
C PRO A 25 -4.54 -8.82 6.65
N THR A 26 -3.32 -8.78 7.20
CA THR A 26 -2.59 -9.97 7.66
C THR A 26 -2.35 -9.91 9.17
N THR A 27 -2.07 -11.05 9.80
CA THR A 27 -1.69 -11.12 11.22
C THR A 27 -0.21 -10.78 11.47
N SER A 28 0.59 -10.68 10.41
CA SER A 28 2.01 -10.31 10.45
C SER A 28 2.24 -8.90 9.93
N GLU A 29 3.35 -8.28 10.38
CA GLU A 29 3.91 -7.09 9.75
C GLU A 29 4.36 -7.43 8.32
N ARG A 30 4.21 -6.46 7.42
CA ARG A 30 4.61 -6.58 6.01
C ARG A 30 5.06 -5.23 5.46
N ILE A 31 5.72 -5.21 4.32
CA ILE A 31 6.13 -3.97 3.66
C ILE A 31 5.22 -3.71 2.47
N PHE A 32 4.50 -2.60 2.51
CA PHE A 32 3.78 -2.10 1.34
C PHE A 32 4.67 -1.12 0.58
N ALA A 33 4.74 -1.30 -0.73
CA ALA A 33 5.39 -0.40 -1.64
C ALA A 33 4.47 -0.08 -2.81
N CYS A 34 4.51 1.16 -3.27
CA CYS A 34 3.82 1.60 -4.46
C CYS A 34 4.72 2.52 -5.30
N GLU A 35 4.54 2.48 -6.60
CA GLU A 35 5.14 3.40 -7.56
C GLU A 35 4.05 4.05 -8.41
N SER A 36 4.01 5.39 -8.40
CA SER A 36 3.09 6.22 -9.18
C SER A 36 1.61 5.87 -8.95
N CYS A 37 1.19 5.60 -7.71
CA CYS A 37 -0.24 5.40 -7.42
C CYS A 37 -0.95 6.76 -7.30
N ASP A 38 -2.10 6.87 -7.94
CA ASP A 38 -2.95 8.06 -7.89
C ASP A 38 -3.68 8.19 -6.55
N GLU A 39 -3.87 7.06 -5.86
CA GLU A 39 -4.50 7.01 -4.54
C GLU A 39 -4.02 5.78 -3.78
N ILE A 40 -3.76 5.93 -2.48
CA ILE A 40 -3.45 4.85 -1.56
C ILE A 40 -4.28 5.07 -0.29
N LEU A 41 -5.09 4.07 0.07
CA LEU A 41 -5.96 4.05 1.24
C LEU A 41 -5.50 2.94 2.19
N PHE A 42 -5.25 3.30 3.44
CA PHE A 42 -4.96 2.38 4.53
C PHE A 42 -6.18 2.32 5.44
N GLN A 43 -6.66 1.10 5.69
CA GLN A 43 -7.88 0.84 6.44
C GLN A 43 -7.61 -0.16 7.56
N GLU A 44 -8.37 -0.05 8.65
CA GLU A 44 -8.36 -1.05 9.72
C GLU A 44 -9.22 -2.26 9.30
N GLY A 45 -8.62 -3.46 9.29
CA GLY A 45 -9.31 -4.71 8.99
C GLY A 45 -9.96 -4.77 7.60
N SER A 46 -10.79 -5.79 7.39
CA SER A 46 -11.52 -5.96 6.12
C SER A 46 -12.76 -5.08 6.12
N GLY A 47 -12.66 -3.88 5.55
CA GLY A 47 -13.79 -2.95 5.41
C GLY A 47 -14.01 -2.01 6.59
N GLY A 48 -13.03 -1.85 7.48
CA GLY A 48 -13.10 -0.83 8.53
C GLY A 48 -12.74 0.58 8.03
N SER A 49 -12.64 1.50 8.99
CA SER A 49 -12.45 2.92 8.75
C SER A 49 -11.14 3.22 8.02
N THR A 50 -11.15 4.24 7.17
CA THR A 50 -9.92 4.79 6.59
C THR A 50 -9.10 5.46 7.68
N LEU A 51 -7.91 4.93 7.93
CA LEU A 51 -6.96 5.47 8.89
C LEU A 51 -6.12 6.56 8.24
N PHE A 52 -5.70 6.33 7.00
CA PHE A 52 -4.76 7.19 6.29
C PHE A 52 -4.97 7.13 4.78
N ARG A 53 -4.76 8.25 4.09
CA ARG A 53 -4.84 8.37 2.63
C ARG A 53 -3.63 9.17 2.13
N THR A 54 -3.00 8.70 1.06
CA THR A 54 -1.87 9.38 0.41
C THR A 54 -1.84 9.06 -1.08
N VAL A 55 -0.87 9.63 -1.81
CA VAL A 55 -0.62 9.43 -3.25
C VAL A 55 0.88 9.34 -3.52
N GLY A 56 1.25 8.91 -4.72
CA GLY A 56 2.62 8.98 -5.23
C GLY A 56 3.37 7.65 -5.16
N SER A 57 4.69 7.74 -5.04
CA SER A 57 5.60 6.61 -4.98
C SER A 57 6.21 6.51 -3.60
N GLY A 58 6.23 5.33 -3.02
CA GLY A 58 6.72 5.17 -1.67
C GLY A 58 6.61 3.79 -1.10
N GLN A 59 7.06 3.66 0.13
CA GLN A 59 6.89 2.43 0.90
C GLN A 59 6.66 2.72 2.38
N MET A 60 6.05 1.75 3.06
CA MET A 60 5.93 1.73 4.51
C MET A 60 5.88 0.31 5.06
N LYS A 61 6.19 0.18 6.34
CA LYS A 61 5.83 -1.00 7.11
C LYS A 61 4.36 -0.91 7.50
N LEU A 62 3.62 -1.95 7.16
CA LEU A 62 2.23 -2.14 7.57
C LEU A 62 2.18 -3.02 8.81
N PRO A 63 1.61 -2.51 9.92
CA PRO A 63 1.26 -3.33 11.05
C PRO A 63 0.26 -4.45 10.69
N PRO A 64 0.16 -5.49 11.53
CA PRO A 64 -0.93 -6.45 11.45
C PRO A 64 -2.30 -5.77 11.44
N GLY A 65 -3.25 -6.37 10.74
CA GLY A 65 -4.63 -5.90 10.68
C GLY A 65 -4.88 -4.74 9.70
N ILE A 66 -3.86 -4.22 9.01
CA ILE A 66 -4.04 -3.12 8.06
C ILE A 66 -4.35 -3.64 6.64
N GLN A 67 -5.48 -3.22 6.11
CA GLN A 67 -5.86 -3.39 4.72
C GLN A 67 -5.35 -2.21 3.89
N VAL A 68 -4.90 -2.47 2.66
CA VAL A 68 -4.47 -1.41 1.73
C VAL A 68 -5.19 -1.53 0.41
N ARG A 69 -5.68 -0.39 -0.09
CA ARG A 69 -6.19 -0.25 -1.45
C ARG A 69 -5.42 0.84 -2.16
N ALA A 70 -4.76 0.50 -3.26
CA ALA A 70 -4.07 1.48 -4.08
C ALA A 70 -4.72 1.53 -5.47
N LYS A 71 -4.78 2.70 -6.09
CA LYS A 71 -5.29 2.90 -7.45
C LYS A 71 -4.22 3.48 -8.33
N GLY A 72 -4.18 3.01 -9.57
CA GLY A 72 -3.15 3.37 -10.53
C GLY A 72 -1.78 2.80 -10.15
N GLY A 73 -0.81 3.06 -11.01
CA GLY A 73 0.58 2.68 -10.78
C GLY A 73 0.82 1.19 -10.55
N SER A 74 1.91 0.93 -9.85
CA SER A 74 2.32 -0.41 -9.44
C SER A 74 2.34 -0.52 -7.92
N ALA A 75 1.90 -1.64 -7.35
CA ALA A 75 1.94 -1.83 -5.91
C ALA A 75 2.21 -3.27 -5.51
N LYS A 76 2.84 -3.46 -4.36
CA LYS A 76 3.18 -4.75 -3.76
C LYS A 76 3.08 -4.71 -2.25
N CYS A 77 2.74 -5.87 -1.68
CA CYS A 77 3.00 -6.20 -0.28
C CYS A 77 4.00 -7.35 -0.22
N LEU A 78 5.06 -7.19 0.58
CA LEU A 78 6.13 -8.16 0.84
C LEU A 78 6.10 -8.63 2.28
#